data_AF-A0A2A2VCS0-F1
#
_entry.id   AF-A0A2A2VCS0-F1
#
_cell.length_a   1.000
_cell.length_b   1.000
_cell.length_c   1.000
_cell.angle_alpha   90.00
_cell.angle_beta   90.00
_cell.angle_gamma   90.00
#
_symmetry.space_group_name_H-M   'P 1'
#
loop_
_entity.id
_entity.type
_entity.pdbx_description
1 polymer ?
#
loop_
_entity_poly.entity_id
_entity_poly.type
_entity_poly.pdbx_seq_one_letter_code
_entity_poly.pdbx_strand_id
1 'polypeptide(L)'
;MASADYANWAEPLRSERAILAKADIDIEEGWKRLRGQQELLDWLQRAGHDTEQAERLVGLLKQTLIEWERHRTLIVQRVAYLEERMASH
;
A
#
# COMPACT_ATOMS: atom_id res chain seq x y z
N MET A 1 -24.22 26.41 -10.44
CA MET A 1 -23.35 25.40 -11.09
C MET A 1 -22.22 24.96 -10.17
N ALA A 2 -21.45 25.87 -9.54
CA ALA A 2 -20.37 25.52 -8.60
C ALA A 2 -20.74 24.51 -7.48
N SER A 3 -21.93 24.60 -6.89
CA SER A 3 -22.39 23.65 -5.85
C SER A 3 -22.59 22.21 -6.34
N ALA A 4 -22.93 22.01 -7.62
CA ALA A 4 -23.11 20.68 -8.20
C ALA A 4 -21.75 20.03 -8.51
N ASP A 5 -20.79 20.81 -9.00
CA ASP A 5 -19.42 20.35 -9.25
C ASP A 5 -18.69 20.02 -7.94
N TYR A 6 -18.89 20.82 -6.88
CA TYR A 6 -18.32 20.55 -5.56
C TYR A 6 -18.83 19.23 -4.96
N ALA A 7 -20.14 18.98 -5.07
CA ALA A 7 -20.75 17.70 -4.66
C ALA A 7 -20.25 16.53 -5.51
N ASN A 8 -19.98 16.76 -6.81
CA ASN A 8 -19.45 15.78 -7.74
C ASN A 8 -18.03 15.31 -7.38
N TRP A 9 -17.18 16.18 -6.82
CA TRP A 9 -15.81 15.83 -6.43
C TRP A 9 -15.67 15.32 -4.98
N ALA A 10 -16.62 15.66 -4.11
CA ALA A 10 -16.56 15.29 -2.69
C ALA A 10 -16.69 13.78 -2.43
N GLU A 11 -17.56 13.08 -3.15
CA GLU A 11 -17.72 11.62 -2.99
C GLU A 11 -16.50 10.84 -3.50
N PRO A 12 -15.96 11.10 -4.71
CA PRO A 12 -14.68 10.54 -5.13
C PRO A 12 -13.55 10.81 -4.14
N LEU A 13 -13.42 12.03 -3.61
CA LEU A 13 -12.37 12.36 -2.64
C LEU A 13 -12.49 11.54 -1.35
N ARG A 14 -13.71 11.33 -0.84
CA ARG A 14 -13.94 10.48 0.34
C ARG A 14 -13.54 9.03 0.06
N SER A 15 -13.90 8.50 -1.11
CA SER A 15 -13.56 7.13 -1.51
C SER A 15 -12.05 6.94 -1.60
N GLU A 16 -11.34 7.84 -2.29
CA GLU A 16 -9.89 7.76 -2.45
C GLU A 16 -9.15 7.88 -1.10
N ARG A 17 -9.63 8.73 -0.18
CA ARG A 17 -9.06 8.80 1.18
C ARG A 17 -9.27 7.51 1.97
N ALA A 18 -10.42 6.86 1.84
CA ALA A 18 -10.67 5.58 2.50
C ALA A 18 -9.77 4.47 1.92
N ILE A 19 -9.57 4.46 0.60
CA ILE A 19 -8.65 3.54 -0.07
C ILE A 19 -7.21 3.80 0.38
N LEU A 20 -6.79 5.06 0.51
CA LEU A 20 -5.46 5.42 1.00
C LEU A 20 -5.22 4.92 2.42
N ALA A 21 -6.16 5.17 3.33
CA ALA A 21 -6.07 4.70 4.72
C ALA A 21 -5.97 3.17 4.79
N LYS A 22 -6.72 2.45 3.96
CA LYS A 22 -6.60 1.00 3.86
C LYS A 22 -5.22 0.58 3.33
N ALA A 23 -4.75 1.22 2.26
CA ALA A 23 -3.44 0.91 1.67
C ALA A 23 -2.29 1.13 2.68
N ASP A 24 -2.38 2.17 3.52
CA ASP A 24 -1.44 2.43 4.61
C ASP A 24 -1.37 1.25 5.60
N ILE A 25 -2.54 0.78 6.06
CA ILE A 25 -2.64 -0.35 6.99
C ILE A 25 -2.12 -1.63 6.35
N ASP A 26 -2.57 -1.93 5.13
CA ASP A 26 -2.17 -3.15 4.40
C ASP A 26 -0.65 -3.20 4.18
N ILE A 27 -0.02 -2.07 3.82
CA ILE A 27 1.43 -1.95 3.65
C ILE A 27 2.15 -2.15 4.99
N GLU A 28 1.69 -1.53 6.07
CA GLU A 28 2.31 -1.69 7.39
C GLU A 28 2.25 -3.14 7.87
N GLU A 29 1.09 -3.78 7.75
CA GLU A 29 0.90 -5.20 8.08
C GLU A 29 1.75 -6.11 7.19
N GLY A 30 1.85 -5.78 5.90
CA GLY A 30 2.69 -6.49 4.96
C GLY A 30 4.17 -6.42 5.34
N TRP A 31 4.68 -5.26 5.73
CA TRP A 31 6.05 -5.11 6.23
C TRP A 31 6.30 -5.86 7.53
N LYS A 32 5.33 -5.87 8.46
CA LYS A 32 5.40 -6.69 9.68
C LYS A 32 5.52 -8.17 9.33
N ARG A 33 4.70 -8.64 8.39
CA ARG A 33 4.72 -10.03 7.90
C ARG A 33 6.05 -10.39 7.24
N LEU A 34 6.58 -9.52 6.39
CA LEU A 34 7.88 -9.75 5.73
C LEU A 34 9.00 -9.87 6.75
N ARG A 35 9.04 -9.02 7.78
CA ARG A 35 10.03 -9.13 8.86
C ARG A 35 9.96 -10.48 9.57
N GLY A 36 8.74 -10.92 9.93
CA GLY A 36 8.56 -12.24 10.56
C GLY A 36 9.00 -13.40 9.66
N GLN A 37 8.78 -13.32 8.34
CA GLN A 37 9.26 -14.33 7.40
C GLN A 37 10.79 -14.31 7.24
N GLN A 38 11.40 -13.13 7.30
CA GLN A 38 12.86 -13.00 7.27
C GLN A 38 13.50 -13.61 8.52
N GLU A 39 12.94 -13.35 9.71
CA GLU A 39 13.40 -13.94 10.97
C GLU A 39 13.28 -15.47 10.97
N LEU A 40 12.18 -16.00 10.44
CA LEU A 40 11.99 -17.44 10.29
C LEU A 40 13.00 -18.05 9.31
N LEU A 41 13.24 -17.39 8.18
CA LEU A 41 14.24 -17.81 7.20
C LEU A 41 15.64 -17.88 7.83
N ASP A 42 16.05 -16.83 8.55
CA ASP A 42 17.34 -16.79 9.24
C ASP A 42 17.48 -17.95 10.24
N TRP A 43 16.41 -18.26 10.97
CA TRP A 43 16.38 -19.42 11.87
C TRP A 43 16.52 -20.74 11.12
N LEU A 44 15.77 -20.94 10.02
CA LEU A 44 15.82 -22.16 9.20
C LEU A 44 17.22 -22.39 8.62
N GLN A 45 17.86 -21.32 8.13
CA GLN A 45 19.22 -21.38 7.60
C GLN A 45 20.22 -21.80 8.68
N ARG A 46 20.13 -21.23 9.89
CA ARG A 46 21.01 -21.60 11.03
C ARG A 46 20.79 -23.03 11.50
N ALA A 47 19.56 -23.54 11.40
CA ALA A 47 19.23 -24.93 11.72
C ALA A 47 19.63 -25.92 10.61
N GLY A 48 20.16 -25.43 9.47
CA GLY A 48 20.63 -26.28 8.36
C GLY A 48 19.50 -26.87 7.51
N HIS A 49 18.31 -26.27 7.55
CA HIS A 49 17.20 -26.69 6.69
C HIS A 49 17.41 -26.22 5.24
N ASP A 50 16.82 -26.96 4.29
CA ASP A 50 16.64 -26.46 2.93
C ASP A 50 15.67 -25.28 2.95
N THR A 51 16.15 -24.13 2.47
CA THR A 51 15.48 -22.84 2.58
C THR A 51 15.14 -22.21 1.24
N GLU A 52 15.36 -22.91 0.13
CA GLU A 52 15.18 -22.37 -1.22
C GLU A 52 13.76 -21.79 -1.44
N GLN A 53 12.74 -22.47 -0.92
CA GLN A 53 11.35 -21.99 -1.00
C GLN A 53 11.07 -20.80 -0.08
N ALA A 54 11.68 -20.76 1.10
CA ALA A 54 11.50 -19.67 2.05
C ALA A 54 12.15 -18.38 1.52
N GLU A 55 13.34 -18.49 0.89
CA GLU A 55 14.01 -17.39 0.20
C GLU A 55 13.16 -16.84 -0.94
N ARG A 56 12.59 -17.73 -1.78
CA ARG A 56 11.64 -17.33 -2.84
C ARG A 56 10.44 -16.58 -2.28
N LEU A 57 9.84 -17.09 -1.21
CA LEU A 57 8.67 -16.47 -0.59
C LEU A 57 8.99 -15.05 -0.08
N VAL A 58 10.09 -14.89 0.65
CA VAL A 58 10.56 -13.58 1.14
C VAL A 58 10.79 -12.61 -0.02
N GLY A 59 11.43 -13.07 -1.10
CA GLY A 59 11.64 -12.28 -2.32
C GLY A 59 10.32 -11.83 -2.96
N LEU A 60 9.35 -12.74 -3.09
CA LEU A 60 8.03 -12.44 -3.64
C LEU A 60 7.27 -11.42 -2.79
N LEU A 61 7.27 -11.59 -1.47
CA LEU A 61 6.60 -10.69 -0.53
C LEU A 61 7.19 -9.28 -0.62
N LYS A 62 8.52 -9.17 -0.71
CA LYS A 62 9.19 -7.88 -0.89
C LYS A 62 8.81 -7.20 -2.21
N GLN A 63 8.81 -7.94 -3.31
CA GLN A 63 8.40 -7.40 -4.62
C GLN A 63 6.94 -6.94 -4.60
N THR A 64 6.06 -7.73 -3.99
CA THR A 64 4.64 -7.38 -3.86
C THR A 64 4.44 -6.08 -3.07
N LEU A 65 5.17 -5.90 -1.95
CA LEU A 65 5.10 -4.68 -1.15
C LEU A 65 5.57 -3.44 -1.91
N ILE A 66 6.62 -3.57 -2.73
CA ILE A 66 7.08 -2.48 -3.60
C ILE A 66 5.96 -2.05 -4.57
N GLU A 67 5.23 -3.00 -5.15
CA GLU A 67 4.10 -2.66 -6.03
C GLU A 67 2.94 -2.03 -5.26
N TRP A 68 2.71 -2.43 -4.00
CA TRP A 68 1.70 -1.78 -3.15
C TRP A 68 2.08 -0.33 -2.81
N GLU A 69 3.34 -0.05 -2.51
CA GLU A 69 3.84 1.31 -2.27
C GLU A 69 3.74 2.20 -3.52
N ARG A 70 4.01 1.63 -4.71
CA ARG A 70 3.79 2.32 -5.99
C ARG A 70 2.32 2.63 -6.20
N HIS A 71 1.43 1.66 -5.97
CA HIS A 71 -0.01 1.87 -6.07
C HIS A 71 -0.50 2.94 -5.08
N ARG A 72 -0.03 2.91 -3.83
CA ARG A 72 -0.31 3.94 -2.83
C ARG A 72 0.07 5.33 -3.33
N THR A 73 1.21 5.46 -4.00
CA THR A 73 1.66 6.74 -4.58
C THR A 73 0.66 7.28 -5.60
N LEU A 74 0.07 6.42 -6.44
CA LEU A 74 -0.97 6.80 -7.39
C LEU A 74 -2.24 7.29 -6.69
N ILE A 75 -2.64 6.64 -5.59
CA ILE A 75 -3.79 7.06 -4.78
C ILE A 75 -3.53 8.45 -4.16
N VAL A 76 -2.32 8.69 -3.62
CA VAL A 76 -1.94 10.01 -3.08
C VAL A 76 -2.03 11.10 -4.15
N GLN A 77 -1.50 10.84 -5.34
CA GLN A 77 -1.60 11.77 -6.47
C GLN A 77 -3.06 12.07 -6.85
N ARG A 78 -3.92 11.05 -6.82
CA ARG A 78 -5.35 11.19 -7.10
C ARG A 78 -6.07 12.02 -6.04
N VAL A 79 -5.78 11.80 -4.76
CA VAL A 79 -6.30 12.61 -3.65
C VAL A 79 -5.91 14.07 -3.82
N ALA A 80 -4.62 14.36 -4.05
CA ALA A 80 -4.12 15.72 -4.24
C ALA A 80 -4.83 16.43 -5.42
N TYR A 81 -4.97 15.74 -6.55
CA TYR A 81 -5.70 16.26 -7.71
C TYR A 81 -7.16 16.64 -7.38
N LEU A 82 -7.86 15.79 -6.63
CA LEU A 82 -9.25 16.05 -6.24
C LEU A 82 -9.37 17.20 -5.23
N GLU A 83 -8.41 17.33 -4.31
CA GLU A 83 -8.32 18.43 -3.35
C GLU A 83 -8.10 19.78 -4.05
N GLU A 84 -7.18 19.83 -5.02
CA GLU A 84 -6.94 21.04 -5.84
C GLU A 84 -8.20 21.47 -6.61
N ARG A 85 -8.95 20.51 -7.16
CA ARG A 85 -10.22 20.77 -7.86
C ARG A 85 -11.29 21.34 -6.93
N MET A 86 -11.35 20.90 -5.68
CA MET A 86 -12.28 21.45 -4.70
C MET A 86 -11.85 22.84 -4.21
N ALA A 87 -10.54 23.11 -4.08
CA ALA A 87 -10.04 24.40 -3.60
C ALA A 87 -10.11 25.52 -4.67
N SER A 88 -10.16 25.15 -5.95
CA SER A 88 -10.21 26.09 -7.08
C SER A 88 -11.64 26.53 -7.47
N HIS A 89 -12.66 26.15 -6.69
CA HIS A 89 -14.09 26.43 -6.92
C HIS A 89 -14.78 26.92 -5.65
#